data_AF-A0A976E709-F1
#
_entry.id   AF-A0A976E709-F1
#
_cell.length_a   1.000
_cell.length_b   1.000
_cell.length_c   1.000
_cell.angle_alpha   90.00
_cell.angle_beta   90.00
_cell.angle_gamma   90.00
#
_symmetry.space_group_name_H-M   'P 1'
#
loop_
_entity.id
_entity.type
_entity.pdbx_description
1 polymer ?
#
loop_
_entity_poly.entity_id
_entity_poly.type
_entity_poly.pdbx_seq_one_letter_code
_entity_poly.pdbx_strand_id
1 'polypeptide(L)'
;MACHIAGVYDVNRSTTLPADDYTIVKEWADSVAALRLNGVIFHNNFSDETCQKYQNEYVRFVKITHNPQYNPNVYRYLVYQDFLQKEGNNIENVFFTDVADVVVVNNPFEQPLFLENKHAFFCGDEPQILHNEWMQAHATHLRNKIADYADYEAQFSTESLLNCGIFGGNSAVIQPFIEKICNIHQQHNHDNKTAYTGDMGAFNYLVRTQFNAHLYHGAPVNTIFKAYQNQRTDCWFRHK
;
A
#
# COMPACT_ATOMS: atom_id res chain seq x y z
N MET A 1 -8.69 -1.91 0.30
CA MET A 1 -8.23 -3.16 -0.33
C MET A 1 -6.85 -3.52 0.21
N ALA A 2 -6.53 -4.79 0.33
CA ALA A 2 -5.24 -5.23 0.89
C ALA A 2 -4.81 -6.59 0.31
N CYS A 3 -3.50 -6.88 0.32
CA CYS A 3 -2.95 -8.16 -0.11
C CYS A 3 -2.35 -8.94 1.06
N HIS A 4 -2.68 -10.22 1.15
CA HIS A 4 -2.05 -11.19 2.04
C HIS A 4 -1.39 -12.30 1.20
N ILE A 5 -0.08 -12.15 0.94
CA ILE A 5 0.69 -13.14 0.18
C ILE A 5 1.61 -13.85 1.16
N ALA A 6 1.41 -15.16 1.34
CA ALA A 6 2.20 -15.99 2.26
C ALA A 6 2.87 -17.17 1.53
N GLY A 7 3.66 -17.96 2.26
CA GLY A 7 4.42 -19.08 1.69
C GLY A 7 5.60 -18.64 0.81
N VAL A 8 5.90 -17.35 0.75
CA VAL A 8 7.05 -16.74 0.09
C VAL A 8 7.84 -15.99 1.16
N TYR A 9 9.17 -16.00 1.06
CA TYR A 9 10.01 -15.25 1.98
C TYR A 9 9.75 -13.74 1.83
N ASP A 10 9.24 -13.13 2.89
CA ASP A 10 9.03 -11.69 2.99
C ASP A 10 10.31 -11.05 3.52
N VAL A 11 11.02 -10.36 2.64
CA VAL A 11 12.27 -9.65 2.98
C VAL A 11 12.07 -8.55 4.02
N ASN A 12 10.90 -7.89 4.03
CA ASN A 12 10.61 -6.81 4.97
C ASN A 12 10.30 -7.34 6.37
N ARG A 13 9.79 -8.58 6.48
CA ARG A 13 9.56 -9.26 7.76
C ARG A 13 10.67 -10.23 8.16
N SER A 14 11.61 -10.51 7.25
CA SER A 14 12.64 -11.53 7.39
C SER A 14 12.08 -12.90 7.82
N THR A 15 10.90 -13.26 7.31
CA THR A 15 10.22 -14.51 7.65
C THR A 15 9.31 -14.97 6.50
N THR A 16 8.89 -16.23 6.55
CA THR A 16 7.80 -16.75 5.70
C THR A 16 6.54 -16.78 6.53
N LEU A 17 5.51 -16.07 6.09
CA LEU A 17 4.22 -16.07 6.79
C LEU A 17 3.58 -17.48 6.73
N PRO A 18 2.97 -17.95 7.85
CA PRO A 18 2.29 -19.23 7.88
C PRO A 18 1.13 -19.26 6.87
N ALA A 19 0.87 -20.45 6.32
CA ALA A 19 -0.29 -20.67 5.48
C ALA A 19 -1.56 -20.68 6.34
N ASP A 20 -2.66 -20.19 5.75
CA ASP A 20 -4.01 -20.26 6.31
C ASP A 20 -4.20 -19.62 7.72
N ASP A 21 -3.39 -18.63 8.08
CA ASP A 21 -3.49 -17.93 9.38
C ASP A 21 -4.25 -16.61 9.27
N TYR A 22 -5.56 -16.65 9.54
CA TYR A 22 -6.42 -15.47 9.52
C TYR A 22 -6.04 -14.42 10.58
N THR A 23 -5.33 -14.79 11.65
CA THR A 23 -5.02 -13.84 12.74
C THR A 23 -4.20 -12.65 12.24
N ILE A 24 -3.39 -12.86 11.20
CA ILE A 24 -2.58 -11.83 10.55
C ILE A 24 -3.43 -10.71 9.95
N VAL A 25 -4.61 -11.02 9.42
CA VAL A 25 -5.48 -10.05 8.72
C VAL A 25 -6.67 -9.62 9.57
N LYS A 26 -6.81 -10.18 10.78
CA LYS A 26 -8.01 -10.06 11.60
C LYS A 26 -8.30 -8.61 11.97
N GLU A 27 -7.33 -7.88 12.51
CA GLU A 27 -7.57 -6.50 12.97
C GLU A 27 -7.98 -5.59 11.81
N TRP A 28 -7.36 -5.77 10.65
CA TRP A 28 -7.74 -5.06 9.43
C TRP A 28 -9.18 -5.38 9.04
N ALA A 29 -9.53 -6.66 8.93
CA ALA A 29 -10.86 -7.10 8.50
C ALA A 29 -11.97 -6.66 9.47
N ASP A 30 -11.74 -6.82 10.78
CA ASP A 30 -12.67 -6.38 11.82
C ASP A 30 -12.91 -4.87 11.73
N SER A 31 -11.84 -4.07 11.57
CA SER A 31 -11.95 -2.61 11.53
C SER A 31 -12.69 -2.08 10.31
N VAL A 32 -12.45 -2.70 9.14
CA VAL A 32 -13.16 -2.42 7.90
C VAL A 32 -14.65 -2.76 8.02
N ALA A 33 -14.97 -3.93 8.58
CA ALA A 33 -16.35 -4.36 8.78
C ALA A 33 -17.08 -3.50 9.82
N ALA A 34 -16.41 -3.10 10.91
CA ALA A 34 -16.98 -2.23 11.94
C ALA A 34 -17.41 -0.87 11.38
N LEU A 35 -16.67 -0.35 10.39
CA LEU A 35 -16.98 0.89 9.66
C LEU A 35 -17.89 0.67 8.44
N ARG A 36 -18.35 -0.56 8.20
CA ARG A 36 -19.21 -0.94 7.06
C ARG A 36 -18.61 -0.56 5.70
N LEU A 37 -17.29 -0.62 5.59
CA LEU A 37 -16.55 -0.35 4.36
C LEU A 37 -16.50 -1.60 3.48
N ASN A 38 -16.37 -1.41 2.16
CA ASN A 38 -16.19 -2.51 1.21
C ASN A 38 -14.73 -2.99 1.17
N GLY A 39 -14.41 -3.96 2.03
CA GLY A 39 -13.13 -4.63 2.14
C GLY A 39 -12.90 -5.75 1.14
N VAL A 40 -11.74 -5.73 0.49
CA VAL A 40 -11.26 -6.81 -0.38
C VAL A 40 -9.87 -7.24 0.09
N ILE A 41 -9.72 -8.52 0.42
CA ILE A 41 -8.44 -9.16 0.73
C ILE A 41 -8.05 -10.09 -0.41
N PHE A 42 -6.98 -9.75 -1.11
CA PHE A 42 -6.37 -10.65 -2.10
C PHE A 42 -5.44 -11.63 -1.39
N HIS A 43 -5.57 -12.94 -1.64
CA HIS A 43 -4.79 -13.95 -0.93
C HIS A 43 -4.36 -15.12 -1.83
N ASN A 44 -3.25 -15.77 -1.48
CA ASN A 44 -2.77 -16.99 -2.15
C ASN A 44 -2.81 -18.25 -1.26
N ASN A 45 -3.15 -18.12 0.03
CA ASN A 45 -2.90 -19.15 1.04
C ASN A 45 -4.12 -19.52 1.92
N PHE A 46 -5.16 -18.69 2.03
CA PHE A 46 -6.36 -19.08 2.78
C PHE A 46 -7.12 -20.22 2.10
N SER A 47 -7.56 -21.18 2.92
CA SER A 47 -8.44 -22.28 2.52
C SER A 47 -9.85 -21.78 2.22
N ASP A 48 -10.64 -22.58 1.51
CA ASP A 48 -12.04 -22.24 1.22
C ASP A 48 -12.85 -22.20 2.53
N GLU A 49 -12.52 -23.06 3.49
CA GLU A 49 -13.10 -23.08 4.84
C GLU A 49 -12.80 -21.79 5.61
N THR A 50 -11.56 -21.30 5.59
CA THR A 50 -11.18 -20.02 6.22
C THR A 50 -11.92 -18.85 5.56
N CYS A 51 -11.95 -18.81 4.23
CA CYS A 51 -12.68 -17.78 3.49
C CYS A 51 -14.18 -17.79 3.83
N GLN A 52 -14.83 -18.95 3.81
CA GLN A 52 -16.25 -19.08 4.15
C GLN A 52 -16.56 -18.67 5.59
N LYS A 53 -15.65 -18.97 6.52
CA LYS A 53 -15.81 -18.64 7.94
C LYS A 53 -15.76 -17.13 8.22
N TYR A 54 -14.88 -16.39 7.53
CA TYR A 54 -14.60 -14.99 7.86
C TYR A 54 -15.13 -13.98 6.83
N GLN A 55 -15.54 -14.41 5.64
CA GLN A 55 -16.21 -13.53 4.69
C GLN A 55 -17.55 -13.06 5.25
N ASN A 56 -17.93 -11.83 4.92
CA ASN A 56 -19.19 -11.23 5.34
C ASN A 56 -19.61 -10.14 4.34
N GLU A 57 -20.67 -9.40 4.66
CA GLU A 57 -21.18 -8.31 3.81
C GLU A 57 -20.12 -7.25 3.47
N TYR A 58 -19.20 -6.99 4.39
CA TYR A 58 -18.20 -5.91 4.28
C TYR A 58 -16.81 -6.40 3.91
N VAL A 59 -16.50 -7.68 4.10
CA VAL A 59 -15.16 -8.23 3.79
C VAL A 59 -15.30 -9.45 2.90
N ARG A 60 -14.67 -9.41 1.73
CA ARG A 60 -14.56 -10.54 0.81
C ARG A 60 -13.11 -10.92 0.52
N PHE A 61 -12.93 -12.18 0.16
CA PHE A 61 -11.65 -12.75 -0.23
C PHE A 61 -11.60 -12.96 -1.74
N VAL A 62 -10.45 -12.65 -2.33
CA VAL A 62 -10.17 -12.90 -3.75
C VAL A 62 -8.90 -13.72 -3.85
N LYS A 63 -9.03 -14.97 -4.32
CA LYS A 63 -7.88 -15.85 -4.51
C LYS A 63 -7.04 -15.36 -5.69
N ILE A 64 -5.73 -15.33 -5.51
CA ILE A 64 -4.73 -14.94 -6.51
C ILE A 64 -3.63 -15.98 -6.61
N THR A 65 -2.94 -16.01 -7.75
CA THR A 65 -1.74 -16.83 -7.96
C THR A 65 -0.52 -15.91 -7.98
N HIS A 66 0.30 -15.97 -6.94
CA HIS A 66 1.50 -15.13 -6.86
C HIS A 66 2.48 -15.44 -8.01
N ASN A 67 2.89 -14.43 -8.76
CA ASN A 67 3.95 -14.56 -9.76
C ASN A 67 5.32 -14.40 -9.08
N PRO A 68 6.13 -15.48 -8.98
CA PRO A 68 7.42 -15.44 -8.27
C PRO A 68 8.49 -14.57 -8.97
N GLN A 69 8.23 -14.07 -10.19
CA GLN A 69 9.08 -13.06 -10.82
C GLN A 69 9.17 -11.78 -9.98
N TYR A 70 8.13 -11.46 -9.22
CA TYR A 70 8.07 -10.26 -8.40
C TYR A 70 8.12 -10.60 -6.92
N ASN A 71 8.72 -9.72 -6.13
CA ASN A 71 8.54 -9.73 -4.68
C ASN A 71 7.06 -9.43 -4.33
N PRO A 72 6.48 -10.02 -3.26
CA PRO A 72 5.10 -9.76 -2.85
C PRO A 72 4.72 -8.27 -2.73
N ASN A 73 5.62 -7.42 -2.20
CA ASN A 73 5.38 -5.99 -2.00
C ASN A 73 5.30 -5.21 -3.33
N VAL A 74 5.87 -5.76 -4.39
CA VAL A 74 5.79 -5.25 -5.77
C VAL A 74 4.60 -5.87 -6.49
N TYR A 75 4.41 -7.19 -6.35
CA TYR A 75 3.37 -7.94 -7.03
C TYR A 75 1.96 -7.44 -6.67
N ARG A 76 1.75 -6.94 -5.46
CA ARG A 76 0.46 -6.37 -5.02
C ARG A 76 -0.07 -5.28 -5.96
N TYR A 77 0.79 -4.45 -6.55
CA TYR A 77 0.34 -3.42 -7.49
C TYR A 77 -0.24 -4.01 -8.77
N LEU A 78 0.34 -5.10 -9.26
CA LEU A 78 -0.18 -5.83 -10.43
C LEU A 78 -1.53 -6.46 -10.13
N VAL A 79 -1.70 -7.00 -8.92
CA VAL A 79 -3.01 -7.50 -8.44
C VAL A 79 -4.04 -6.38 -8.40
N TYR A 80 -3.67 -5.19 -7.89
CA TYR A 80 -4.55 -4.03 -7.86
C TYR A 80 -4.91 -3.55 -9.27
N GLN A 81 -3.95 -3.52 -10.19
CA GLN A 81 -4.20 -3.15 -11.59
C GLN A 81 -5.19 -4.10 -12.25
N ASP A 82 -4.95 -5.41 -12.16
CA ASP A 82 -5.84 -6.44 -12.73
C ASP A 82 -7.26 -6.32 -12.18
N PHE A 83 -7.37 -6.02 -10.88
CA PHE A 83 -8.66 -5.84 -10.22
C PHE A 83 -9.38 -4.57 -10.68
N LEU A 84 -8.68 -3.42 -10.70
CA LEU A 84 -9.26 -2.15 -11.14
C LEU A 84 -9.63 -2.16 -12.62
N GLN A 85 -8.91 -2.88 -13.48
CA GLN A 85 -9.30 -3.04 -14.88
C GLN A 85 -10.63 -3.81 -15.05
N LYS A 86 -10.92 -4.75 -14.14
CA LYS A 86 -12.14 -5.57 -14.18
C LYS A 86 -13.33 -4.90 -13.49
N GLU A 87 -13.10 -4.30 -12.34
CA GLU A 87 -14.16 -3.80 -11.45
C GLU A 87 -14.13 -2.29 -11.22
N GLY A 88 -13.08 -1.59 -11.65
CA GLY A 88 -12.80 -0.19 -11.30
C GLY A 88 -13.84 0.81 -11.79
N ASN A 89 -14.61 0.49 -12.83
CA ASN A 89 -15.73 1.34 -13.28
C ASN A 89 -16.83 1.51 -12.21
N ASN A 90 -16.91 0.60 -11.24
CA ASN A 90 -17.88 0.64 -10.15
C ASN A 90 -17.28 1.19 -8.85
N ILE A 91 -16.05 1.69 -8.88
CA ILE A 91 -15.30 2.11 -7.68
C ILE A 91 -15.04 3.60 -7.82
N GLU A 92 -15.73 4.42 -7.03
CA GLU A 92 -15.52 5.87 -7.04
C GLU A 92 -14.26 6.26 -6.26
N ASN A 93 -14.06 5.67 -5.08
CA ASN A 93 -12.97 5.98 -4.17
C ASN A 93 -12.36 4.69 -3.63
N VAL A 94 -11.04 4.67 -3.46
CA VAL A 94 -10.32 3.47 -3.00
C VAL A 94 -9.12 3.84 -2.15
N PHE A 95 -8.89 3.04 -1.11
CA PHE A 95 -7.64 2.98 -0.37
C PHE A 95 -7.06 1.56 -0.44
N PHE A 96 -5.74 1.49 -0.58
CA PHE A 96 -4.90 0.32 -0.48
C PHE A 96 -4.09 0.40 0.81
N THR A 97 -4.03 -0.70 1.55
CA THR A 97 -3.34 -0.73 2.83
C THR A 97 -2.59 -2.05 3.05
N ASP A 98 -1.56 -2.01 3.89
CA ASP A 98 -0.93 -3.22 4.43
C ASP A 98 -1.92 -3.96 5.32
N VAL A 99 -2.17 -5.23 5.02
CA VAL A 99 -3.24 -6.00 5.66
C VAL A 99 -2.92 -6.37 7.12
N ALA A 100 -1.63 -6.46 7.46
CA ALA A 100 -1.21 -7.01 8.75
C ALA A 100 -0.94 -5.96 9.83
N ASP A 101 -0.68 -4.71 9.42
CA ASP A 101 -0.14 -3.70 10.32
C ASP A 101 -0.93 -2.36 10.27
N VAL A 102 -2.06 -2.34 9.55
CA VAL A 102 -2.96 -1.17 9.45
C VAL A 102 -4.33 -1.51 10.01
N VAL A 103 -4.86 -0.60 10.82
CA VAL A 103 -6.23 -0.63 11.32
C VAL A 103 -6.98 0.61 10.85
N VAL A 104 -8.16 0.45 10.27
CA VAL A 104 -9.00 1.57 9.84
C VAL A 104 -9.78 2.08 11.03
N VAL A 105 -9.57 3.33 11.42
CA VAL A 105 -10.12 3.90 12.65
C VAL A 105 -11.30 4.82 12.36
N ASN A 106 -11.23 5.56 11.25
CA ASN A 106 -12.34 6.35 10.75
C ASN A 106 -12.56 6.04 9.27
N ASN A 107 -13.82 6.13 8.83
CA ASN A 107 -14.15 6.03 7.41
C ASN A 107 -13.47 7.20 6.67
N PRO A 108 -12.45 6.96 5.82
CA PRO A 108 -11.71 8.04 5.15
C PRO A 108 -12.59 8.78 4.14
N PHE A 109 -13.61 8.14 3.59
CA PHE A 109 -14.46 8.69 2.52
C PHE A 109 -15.47 9.72 3.02
N GLU A 110 -15.67 9.80 4.33
CA GLU A 110 -16.56 10.77 4.98
C GLU A 110 -15.80 11.94 5.62
N GLN A 111 -14.47 11.95 5.50
CA GLN A 111 -13.63 12.93 6.18
C GLN A 111 -13.63 14.26 5.43
N PRO A 112 -13.73 15.41 6.12
CA PRO A 112 -13.76 16.72 5.46
C PRO A 112 -12.58 16.93 4.51
N LEU A 113 -11.35 16.62 4.97
CA LEU A 113 -10.15 16.74 4.14
C LEU A 113 -10.23 15.88 2.87
N PHE A 114 -10.83 14.69 2.91
CA PHE A 114 -11.04 13.85 1.72
C PHE A 114 -12.07 14.48 0.77
N LEU A 115 -13.24 14.85 1.30
CA LEU A 115 -14.37 15.38 0.53
C LEU A 115 -14.02 16.69 -0.19
N GLU A 116 -13.23 17.54 0.46
CA GLU A 116 -12.77 18.83 -0.07
C GLU A 116 -11.65 18.68 -1.11
N ASN A 117 -10.96 17.54 -1.17
CA ASN A 117 -9.77 17.33 -1.98
C ASN A 117 -9.89 16.10 -2.90
N LYS A 118 -10.93 16.06 -3.73
CA LYS A 118 -11.21 14.91 -4.63
C LYS A 118 -10.12 14.58 -5.64
N HIS A 119 -9.23 15.54 -5.94
CA HIS A 119 -8.10 15.36 -6.87
C HIS A 119 -6.78 15.05 -6.15
N ALA A 120 -6.81 14.88 -4.83
CA ALA A 120 -5.61 14.62 -4.07
C ALA A 120 -5.26 13.12 -4.01
N PHE A 121 -3.96 12.90 -3.84
CA PHE A 121 -3.39 11.61 -3.49
C PHE A 121 -3.12 11.59 -1.98
N PHE A 122 -3.70 10.62 -1.29
CA PHE A 122 -3.50 10.42 0.14
C PHE A 122 -2.57 9.24 0.36
N CYS A 123 -1.60 9.35 1.26
CA CYS A 123 -0.76 8.21 1.64
C CYS A 123 -0.25 8.28 3.08
N GLY A 124 0.37 7.19 3.51
CA GLY A 124 1.08 7.12 4.78
C GLY A 124 2.43 7.85 4.72
N ASP A 125 3.01 8.07 5.89
CA ASP A 125 4.38 8.56 6.05
C ASP A 125 5.12 7.87 7.20
N GLU A 126 6.43 8.08 7.22
CA GLU A 126 7.33 7.68 8.30
C GLU A 126 7.98 8.93 8.92
N PRO A 127 8.36 8.90 10.21
CA PRO A 127 9.01 10.05 10.86
C PRO A 127 10.40 10.38 10.30
N GLN A 128 11.01 9.46 9.53
CA GLN A 128 12.27 9.68 8.84
C GLN A 128 12.09 10.55 7.60
N ILE A 129 13.16 11.25 7.21
CA ILE A 129 13.24 11.91 5.91
C ILE A 129 13.62 10.93 4.80
N LEU A 130 13.37 11.28 3.54
CA LEU A 130 13.67 10.45 2.38
C LEU A 130 15.16 10.08 2.29
N HIS A 131 16.05 11.03 2.55
CA HIS A 131 17.49 10.80 2.57
C HIS A 131 17.91 10.11 3.87
N ASN A 132 17.69 8.80 3.93
CA ASN A 132 18.18 7.95 5.01
C ASN A 132 18.84 6.69 4.44
N GLU A 133 19.73 6.06 5.22
CA GLU A 133 20.52 4.90 4.79
C GLU A 133 19.65 3.73 4.29
N TRP A 134 18.52 3.49 4.94
CA TRP A 134 17.61 2.40 4.58
C TRP A 134 16.99 2.64 3.20
N MET A 135 16.49 3.85 2.93
CA MET A 135 15.97 4.22 1.60
C MET A 135 17.06 4.24 0.54
N GLN A 136 18.27 4.73 0.86
CA GLN A 136 19.39 4.71 -0.07
C GLN A 136 19.72 3.28 -0.54
N ALA A 137 19.66 2.32 0.40
CA ALA A 137 19.84 0.90 0.11
C ALA A 137 18.69 0.34 -0.77
N HIS A 138 17.43 0.62 -0.42
CA HIS A 138 16.24 0.16 -1.17
C HIS A 138 16.13 0.76 -2.57
N ALA A 139 16.61 1.98 -2.77
CA ALA A 139 16.58 2.69 -4.04
C ALA A 139 17.70 2.26 -5.01
N THR A 140 18.72 1.51 -4.56
CA THR A 140 19.92 1.20 -5.36
C THR A 140 19.59 0.60 -6.73
N HIS A 141 18.62 -0.33 -6.79
CA HIS A 141 18.22 -0.96 -8.04
C HIS A 141 17.60 0.04 -9.03
N LEU A 142 16.66 0.88 -8.56
CA LEU A 142 15.93 1.83 -9.38
C LEU A 142 16.81 3.01 -9.81
N ARG A 143 17.69 3.48 -8.92
CA ARG A 143 18.66 4.56 -9.20
C ARG A 143 19.53 4.26 -10.43
N ASN A 144 19.87 2.99 -10.65
CA ASN A 144 20.68 2.57 -11.79
C ASN A 144 19.87 2.37 -13.10
N LYS A 145 18.54 2.51 -13.05
CA LYS A 145 17.64 2.15 -14.15
C LYS A 145 16.71 3.25 -14.62
N ILE A 146 16.45 4.24 -13.77
CA ILE A 146 15.59 5.38 -14.06
C ILE A 146 16.51 6.61 -14.13
N ALA A 147 16.52 7.27 -15.29
CA ALA A 147 17.55 8.26 -15.63
C ALA A 147 17.61 9.46 -14.68
N ASP A 148 16.45 9.94 -14.23
CA ASP A 148 16.25 11.10 -13.35
C ASP A 148 16.04 10.72 -11.88
N TYR A 149 16.27 9.45 -11.52
CA TYR A 149 16.04 8.99 -10.14
C TYR A 149 16.95 9.69 -9.13
N ALA A 150 18.22 9.90 -9.48
CA ALA A 150 19.16 10.60 -8.61
C ALA A 150 18.77 12.08 -8.41
N ASP A 151 18.22 12.73 -9.44
CA ASP A 151 17.73 14.10 -9.36
C ASP A 151 16.52 14.21 -8.43
N TYR A 152 15.59 13.25 -8.52
CA TYR A 152 14.47 13.11 -7.58
C TYR A 152 14.97 12.96 -6.13
N GLU A 153 15.93 12.06 -5.87
CA GLU A 153 16.44 11.85 -4.52
C GLU A 153 17.11 13.10 -3.95
N ALA A 154 17.84 13.85 -4.79
CA ALA A 154 18.44 15.11 -4.38
C ALA A 154 17.37 16.17 -4.07
N GLN A 155 16.40 16.35 -4.96
CA GLN A 155 15.34 17.34 -4.84
C GLN A 155 14.48 17.16 -3.58
N PHE A 156 14.12 15.93 -3.24
CA PHE A 156 13.21 15.63 -2.13
C PHE A 156 13.93 15.04 -0.90
N SER A 157 15.26 15.19 -0.83
CA SER A 157 16.11 14.58 0.20
C SER A 157 15.66 14.83 1.64
N THR A 158 15.19 16.05 1.94
CA THR A 158 14.76 16.46 3.30
C THR A 158 13.27 16.29 3.55
N GLU A 159 12.50 15.86 2.55
CA GLU A 159 11.07 15.62 2.71
C GLU A 159 10.80 14.39 3.57
N SER A 160 9.64 14.33 4.21
CA SER A 160 9.17 13.14 4.91
C SER A 160 9.16 11.94 3.96
N LEU A 161 9.63 10.80 4.46
CA LEU A 161 9.54 9.53 3.76
C LEU A 161 8.07 9.12 3.67
N LEU A 162 7.55 8.97 2.45
CA LEU A 162 6.20 8.46 2.25
C LEU A 162 6.20 6.94 2.43
N ASN A 163 5.14 6.43 3.03
CA ASN A 163 4.93 5.01 3.27
C ASN A 163 3.82 4.48 2.36
N CYS A 164 4.14 3.47 1.56
CA CYS A 164 3.22 2.86 0.60
C CYS A 164 2.34 1.75 1.18
N GLY A 165 2.39 1.53 2.49
CA GLY A 165 1.48 0.68 3.25
C GLY A 165 0.12 1.31 3.48
N ILE A 166 -0.06 2.59 3.15
CA ILE A 166 -1.37 3.26 3.06
C ILE A 166 -1.31 4.19 1.85
N PHE A 167 -2.23 4.03 0.89
CA PHE A 167 -2.44 5.04 -0.16
C PHE A 167 -3.83 4.96 -0.76
N GLY A 168 -4.36 6.07 -1.25
CA GLY A 168 -5.70 6.11 -1.80
C GLY A 168 -6.18 7.49 -2.17
N GLY A 169 -7.43 7.54 -2.64
CA GLY A 169 -8.00 8.72 -3.25
C GLY A 169 -9.21 8.39 -4.10
N ASN A 170 -9.64 9.36 -4.89
CA ASN A 170 -10.61 9.13 -5.94
C ASN A 170 -10.01 8.26 -7.06
N SER A 171 -10.80 7.36 -7.64
CA SER A 171 -10.35 6.46 -8.70
C SER A 171 -9.78 7.18 -9.92
N ALA A 172 -10.25 8.40 -10.22
CA ALA A 172 -9.68 9.22 -11.30
C ALA A 172 -8.20 9.60 -11.06
N VAL A 173 -7.75 9.64 -9.80
CA VAL A 173 -6.35 9.85 -9.41
C VAL A 173 -5.62 8.51 -9.27
N ILE A 174 -6.28 7.53 -8.67
CA ILE A 174 -5.65 6.27 -8.30
C ILE A 174 -5.44 5.31 -9.48
N GLN A 175 -6.34 5.27 -10.46
CA GLN A 175 -6.14 4.41 -11.63
C GLN A 175 -4.90 4.81 -12.46
N PRO A 176 -4.68 6.10 -12.80
CA PRO A 176 -3.44 6.52 -13.44
C PRO A 176 -2.19 6.25 -12.60
N PHE A 177 -2.28 6.40 -11.27
CA PHE A 177 -1.16 6.04 -10.38
C PHE A 177 -0.83 4.55 -10.47
N ILE A 178 -1.83 3.67 -10.35
CA ILE A 178 -1.66 2.21 -10.41
C ILE A 178 -1.06 1.79 -11.77
N GLU A 179 -1.54 2.36 -12.87
CA GLU A 179 -0.97 2.09 -14.19
C GLU A 179 0.51 2.47 -14.25
N LYS A 180 0.86 3.68 -13.80
CA LYS A 180 2.24 4.19 -13.84
C LYS A 180 3.18 3.40 -12.93
N ILE A 181 2.76 3.04 -11.72
CA ILE A 181 3.62 2.27 -10.81
C ILE A 181 3.81 0.83 -11.29
N CYS A 182 2.79 0.21 -11.88
CA CYS A 182 2.92 -1.08 -12.53
C CYS A 182 3.92 -1.01 -13.70
N ASN A 183 3.85 0.03 -14.53
CA ASN A 183 4.81 0.24 -15.61
C ASN A 183 6.25 0.38 -15.08
N ILE A 184 6.46 1.14 -14.00
CA ILE A 184 7.78 1.23 -13.35
C ILE A 184 8.26 -0.14 -12.89
N HIS A 185 7.40 -0.92 -12.24
CA HIS A 185 7.78 -2.24 -11.74
C HIS A 185 8.08 -3.24 -12.85
N GLN A 186 7.27 -3.27 -13.91
CA GLN A 186 7.47 -4.13 -15.07
C GLN A 186 8.73 -3.76 -15.85
N GLN A 187 9.05 -2.47 -16.00
CA GLN A 187 10.21 -2.02 -16.77
C GLN A 187 11.52 -2.04 -15.97
N HIS A 188 11.47 -1.65 -14.70
CA HIS A 188 12.67 -1.34 -13.92
C HIS A 188 12.86 -2.18 -12.67
N ASN A 189 11.90 -3.02 -12.27
CA ASN A 189 11.99 -3.77 -11.00
C ASN A 189 11.76 -5.29 -11.16
N HIS A 190 11.39 -5.76 -12.36
CA HIS A 190 11.05 -7.16 -12.65
C HIS A 190 12.22 -8.14 -12.50
N ASP A 191 13.45 -7.63 -12.50
CA ASP A 191 14.71 -8.35 -12.38
C ASP A 191 15.52 -7.88 -11.16
N ASN A 192 14.86 -7.25 -10.18
CA ASN A 192 15.49 -6.84 -8.94
C ASN A 192 15.94 -8.06 -8.12
N LYS A 193 17.25 -8.24 -8.03
CA LYS A 193 17.91 -9.31 -7.26
C LYS A 193 18.61 -8.78 -6.00
N THR A 194 18.37 -7.53 -5.63
CA THR A 194 18.92 -6.98 -4.39
C THR A 194 18.25 -7.62 -3.17
N ALA A 195 18.83 -7.43 -1.98
CA ALA A 195 18.21 -7.87 -0.74
C ALA A 195 16.97 -7.04 -0.33
N TYR A 196 16.56 -6.07 -1.16
CA TYR A 196 15.57 -5.05 -0.83
C TYR A 196 14.42 -5.05 -1.84
N THR A 197 13.25 -4.60 -1.38
CA THR A 197 12.08 -4.41 -2.26
C THR A 197 12.11 -3.03 -2.90
N GLY A 198 11.77 -2.96 -4.19
CA GLY A 198 11.76 -1.70 -4.93
C GLY A 198 10.45 -0.89 -4.82
N ASP A 199 9.50 -1.32 -3.99
CA ASP A 199 8.17 -0.70 -3.89
C ASP A 199 8.21 0.68 -3.21
N MET A 200 8.89 0.83 -2.07
CA MET A 200 9.03 2.13 -1.39
C MET A 200 9.77 3.15 -2.26
N GLY A 201 10.82 2.71 -2.96
CA GLY A 201 11.59 3.54 -3.88
C GLY A 201 10.78 4.00 -5.11
N ALA A 202 10.04 3.08 -5.75
CA ALA A 202 9.19 3.43 -6.89
C ALA A 202 8.01 4.32 -6.47
N PHE A 203 7.42 4.05 -5.31
CA PHE A 203 6.30 4.80 -4.76
C PHE A 203 6.70 6.25 -4.49
N ASN A 204 7.75 6.48 -3.71
CA ASN A 204 8.19 7.84 -3.39
C ASN A 204 8.61 8.59 -4.67
N TYR A 205 9.34 7.94 -5.58
CA TYR A 205 9.72 8.53 -6.87
C TYR A 205 8.48 9.00 -7.65
N LEU A 206 7.49 8.13 -7.86
CA LEU A 206 6.31 8.46 -8.66
C LEU A 206 5.43 9.52 -7.98
N VAL A 207 5.18 9.37 -6.69
CA VAL A 207 4.31 10.30 -5.95
C VAL A 207 4.94 11.69 -5.89
N ARG A 208 6.23 11.79 -5.55
CA ARG A 208 6.92 13.08 -5.45
C ARG A 208 7.12 13.76 -6.80
N THR A 209 7.31 13.01 -7.88
CA THR A 209 7.53 13.62 -9.21
C THR A 209 6.23 13.94 -9.95
N GLN A 210 5.12 13.24 -9.68
CA GLN A 210 3.90 13.36 -10.50
C GLN A 210 2.62 13.68 -9.72
N PHE A 211 2.58 13.45 -8.41
CA PHE A 211 1.38 13.65 -7.58
C PHE A 211 1.59 14.66 -6.42
N ASN A 212 2.78 15.23 -6.29
CA ASN A 212 3.20 16.05 -5.15
C ASN A 212 2.40 17.35 -4.97
N ALA A 213 1.82 17.89 -6.03
CA ALA A 213 1.05 19.14 -5.97
C ALA A 213 -0.23 19.01 -5.12
N HIS A 214 -0.81 17.82 -5.03
CA HIS A 214 -2.02 17.54 -4.25
C HIS A 214 -1.81 16.29 -3.41
N LEU A 215 -0.74 16.30 -2.60
CA LEU A 215 -0.34 15.18 -1.76
C LEU A 215 -0.66 15.47 -0.29
N TYR A 216 -1.37 14.55 0.36
CA TYR A 216 -1.63 14.59 1.80
C TYR A 216 -1.14 13.30 2.48
N HIS A 217 -0.38 13.45 3.56
CA HIS A 217 0.12 12.36 4.39
C HIS A 217 0.26 12.81 5.84
N GLY A 218 0.55 11.87 6.74
CA GLY A 218 0.64 12.14 8.17
C GLY A 218 -0.75 12.39 8.78
N ALA A 219 -0.83 13.02 9.95
CA ALA A 219 -2.14 13.31 10.56
C ALA A 219 -2.93 14.33 9.72
N PRO A 220 -4.24 14.10 9.44
CA PRO A 220 -5.09 13.06 10.01
C PRO A 220 -5.19 11.76 9.17
N VAL A 221 -4.44 11.62 8.06
CA VAL A 221 -4.46 10.40 7.24
C VAL A 221 -4.00 9.18 8.05
N ASN A 222 -2.82 9.21 8.65
CA ASN A 222 -2.27 8.12 9.45
C ASN A 222 -1.72 8.60 10.79
N THR A 223 -1.66 7.69 11.77
CA THR A 223 -0.83 7.87 12.97
C THR A 223 0.66 7.80 12.63
N ILE A 224 1.51 8.24 13.56
CA ILE A 224 2.96 8.13 13.40
C ILE A 224 3.33 6.66 13.27
N PHE A 225 4.02 6.31 12.19
CA PHE A 225 4.42 4.93 11.91
C PHE A 225 5.28 4.33 13.04
N LYS A 226 4.91 3.13 13.51
CA LYS A 226 5.59 2.38 14.59
C LYS A 226 5.61 3.08 15.94
N ALA A 227 4.73 4.05 16.16
CA ALA A 227 4.56 4.68 17.46
C ALA A 227 3.55 3.93 18.35
N TYR A 228 2.89 2.88 17.85
CA TYR A 228 1.98 2.02 18.62
C TYR A 228 0.87 2.81 19.31
N GLN A 229 0.32 3.80 18.58
CA GLN A 229 -0.65 4.76 19.09
C GLN A 229 -2.06 4.17 19.15
N ASN A 230 -2.20 3.05 19.87
CA ASN A 230 -3.38 2.20 19.90
C ASN A 230 -4.66 2.90 20.40
N GLN A 231 -4.56 4.07 21.02
CA GLN A 231 -5.72 4.83 21.53
C GLN A 231 -6.10 6.03 20.66
N ARG A 232 -5.33 6.35 19.62
CA ARG A 232 -5.63 7.47 18.71
C ARG A 232 -6.84 7.12 17.83
N THR A 233 -7.83 8.00 17.83
CA THR A 233 -9.09 7.88 17.09
C THR A 233 -9.39 9.08 16.21
N ASP A 234 -8.46 10.01 16.10
CA ASP A 234 -8.51 11.25 15.31
C ASP A 234 -7.85 11.11 13.93
N CYS A 235 -7.18 9.99 13.65
CA CYS A 235 -6.65 9.67 12.32
C CYS A 235 -7.52 8.65 11.58
N TRP A 236 -7.40 8.56 10.26
CA TRP A 236 -8.16 7.59 9.45
C TRP A 236 -7.60 6.19 9.60
N PHE A 237 -6.27 6.08 9.63
CA PHE A 237 -5.56 4.82 9.76
C PHE A 237 -4.61 4.85 10.96
N ARG A 238 -4.59 3.77 11.74
CA ARG A 238 -3.48 3.45 12.65
C ARG A 238 -2.49 2.57 11.90
N HIS A 239 -1.21 2.93 11.95
CA HIS A 239 -0.16 2.20 11.25
C HIS A 239 1.01 1.89 12.18
N LYS A 240 1.06 0.65 12.68
CA LYS A 240 1.98 0.19 13.73
C LYS A 240 1.93 1.05 14.99
#